data_AF-A0A7V5W5J0-F1
#
_entry.id   AF-A0A7V5W5J0-F1
#
_cell.length_a   1.000
_cell.length_b   1.000
_cell.length_c   1.000
_cell.angle_alpha   90.00
_cell.angle_beta   90.00
_cell.angle_gamma   90.00
#
_symmetry.space_group_name_H-M   'P 1'
#
loop_
_entity.id
_entity.type
_entity.pdbx_description
1 polymer ?
#
loop_
_entity_poly.entity_id
_entity_poly.type
_entity_poly.pdbx_seq_one_letter_code
_entity_poly.pdbx_strand_id
1 'polypeptide(L)'
;MSGELFVRETGLVYRNPKPYLRSQMAFHPSVVRLDEQEFLATFDLGQAVEALDYHTVVARSLDGGRTWTLKGPLLTSSPPSTTHTIRVSRLADGTLIGFGGWHHRHDPEAGLVNRETGGFVPVTLFLVRSFDGGH
;
A
#
# COMPACT_ATOMS: atom_id res chain seq x y z
N MET A 1 2.27 -9.41 -36.38
CA MET A 1 1.35 -8.38 -35.85
C MET A 1 2.02 -7.74 -34.66
N SER A 2 2.52 -6.51 -34.79
CA SER A 2 2.94 -5.72 -33.63
C SER A 2 1.68 -5.27 -32.90
N GLY A 3 1.48 -5.75 -31.68
CA GLY A 3 0.37 -5.28 -30.86
C GLY A 3 0.65 -3.86 -30.40
N GLU A 4 -0.09 -2.89 -30.92
CA GLU A 4 -0.04 -1.51 -30.42
C GLU A 4 -0.78 -1.43 -29.10
N LEU A 5 -0.14 -0.81 -28.09
CA LEU A 5 -0.71 -0.61 -26.76
C LEU A 5 -1.21 0.84 -26.66
N PHE A 6 -2.50 1.00 -26.38
CA PHE A 6 -3.14 2.30 -26.18
C PHE A 6 -3.65 2.44 -24.76
N VAL A 7 -3.36 3.58 -24.12
CA VAL A 7 -4.00 3.96 -22.86
C VAL A 7 -5.45 4.30 -23.17
N ARG A 8 -6.39 3.56 -22.59
CA ARG A 8 -7.83 3.85 -22.74
C ARG A 8 -8.25 5.00 -21.85
N GLU A 9 -7.84 4.97 -20.58
CA GLU A 9 -8.20 5.95 -19.57
C GLU A 9 -7.08 6.07 -18.52
N THR A 10 -7.19 7.10 -17.68
CA THR A 10 -6.24 7.35 -16.58
C THR A 10 -7.01 7.89 -15.38
N GLY A 11 -6.62 7.46 -14.19
CA GLY A 11 -7.10 8.00 -12.94
C GLY A 11 -5.97 8.21 -11.95
N LEU A 12 -6.12 9.23 -11.12
CA LEU A 12 -5.14 9.58 -10.09
C LEU A 12 -5.59 8.97 -8.76
N VAL A 13 -4.87 7.95 -8.30
CA VAL A 13 -5.20 7.22 -7.06
C VAL A 13 -5.00 8.11 -5.83
N TYR A 14 -3.88 8.82 -5.77
CA TYR A 14 -3.54 9.66 -4.64
C TYR A 14 -2.63 10.81 -5.07
N ARG A 15 -2.89 11.99 -4.50
CA ARG A 15 -2.00 13.16 -4.51
C ARG A 15 -2.06 13.79 -3.14
N ASN A 16 -0.90 14.16 -2.61
CA ASN A 16 -0.83 14.91 -1.36
C ASN A 16 -1.67 16.19 -1.49
N PRO A 17 -2.72 16.36 -0.64
CA PRO A 17 -3.65 17.48 -0.78
C PRO A 17 -3.06 18.80 -0.32
N LYS A 18 -2.01 18.79 0.51
CA LYS A 18 -1.35 19.99 1.05
C LYS A 18 0.18 19.83 1.00
N PRO A 19 0.78 19.71 -0.19
CA PRO A 19 2.22 19.44 -0.33
C PRO A 19 3.08 20.59 0.18
N TYR A 20 2.53 21.80 0.28
CA TYR A 20 3.16 22.97 0.87
C TYR A 20 3.18 22.96 2.41
N LEU A 21 2.44 22.06 3.07
CA LEU A 21 2.42 21.92 4.54
C LEU A 21 3.04 20.62 5.04
N ARG A 22 3.01 19.56 4.24
CA ARG A 22 3.39 18.20 4.69
C ARG A 22 4.14 17.49 3.59
N SER A 23 5.28 16.88 3.92
CA SER A 23 5.87 15.86 3.06
C SER A 23 5.08 14.57 3.27
N GLN A 24 4.33 14.15 2.26
CA GLN A 24 3.63 12.87 2.24
C GLN A 24 3.69 12.34 0.82
N MET A 25 4.22 11.14 0.67
CA MET A 25 4.51 10.51 -0.61
C MET A 25 3.85 9.13 -0.65
N ALA A 26 3.42 8.73 -1.86
CA ALA A 26 2.85 7.41 -2.11
C ALA A 26 3.90 6.50 -2.73
N PHE A 27 4.03 5.28 -2.19
CA PHE A 27 5.02 4.31 -2.60
C PHE A 27 4.42 2.92 -2.83
N HIS A 28 5.12 2.12 -3.61
CA HIS A 28 4.93 0.67 -3.79
C HIS A 28 3.46 0.20 -3.92
N PRO A 29 2.76 0.60 -4.99
CA PRO A 29 1.36 0.26 -5.15
C PRO A 29 1.13 -1.24 -5.45
N SER A 30 -0.04 -1.72 -5.08
CA SER A 30 -0.70 -2.91 -5.63
C SER A 30 -2.10 -2.51 -6.09
N VAL A 31 -2.57 -3.04 -7.21
CA VAL A 31 -3.92 -2.78 -7.71
C VAL A 31 -4.59 -4.12 -8.00
N VAL A 32 -5.81 -4.27 -7.51
CA VAL A 32 -6.62 -5.46 -7.64
C VAL A 32 -7.96 -5.09 -8.25
N ARG A 33 -8.37 -5.87 -9.23
CA ARG A 33 -9.68 -5.75 -9.88
C ARG A 33 -10.70 -6.66 -9.18
N LEU A 34 -11.76 -6.07 -8.62
CA LEU A 34 -12.84 -6.80 -7.94
C LEU A 34 -13.98 -7.15 -8.93
N ASP A 35 -14.31 -6.25 -9.85
CA ASP A 35 -15.18 -6.51 -11.00
C ASP A 35 -14.83 -5.59 -12.21
N GLU A 36 -15.74 -5.36 -13.17
CA GLU A 36 -15.52 -4.45 -14.31
C GLU A 36 -15.31 -2.98 -13.91
N GLN A 37 -15.94 -2.53 -12.82
CA GLN A 37 -16.00 -1.14 -12.39
C GLN A 37 -15.31 -0.92 -11.04
N GLU A 38 -15.24 -1.95 -10.20
CA GLU A 38 -14.71 -1.85 -8.86
C GLU A 38 -13.25 -2.31 -8.77
N PHE A 39 -12.35 -1.38 -8.46
CA PHE A 39 -10.93 -1.64 -8.21
C PHE A 39 -10.53 -1.25 -6.78
N LEU A 40 -9.60 -2.00 -6.21
CA LEU A 40 -8.96 -1.72 -4.93
C LEU A 40 -7.47 -1.50 -5.16
N ALA A 41 -6.95 -0.37 -4.70
CA ALA A 41 -5.53 -0.06 -4.71
C ALA A 41 -5.01 -0.01 -3.28
N THR A 42 -3.86 -0.63 -3.03
CA THR A 42 -3.08 -0.42 -1.82
C THR A 42 -1.76 0.24 -2.19
N PHE A 43 -1.26 1.09 -1.32
CA PHE A 43 0.02 1.75 -1.48
C PHE A 43 0.46 2.23 -0.10
N ASP A 44 1.74 2.54 0.04
CA ASP A 44 2.27 3.02 1.30
C ASP A 44 2.30 4.54 1.31
N LEU A 45 1.97 5.14 2.45
CA LEU A 45 2.13 6.57 2.72
C LEU A 45 3.18 6.78 3.80
N GLY A 46 4.05 7.75 3.59
CA GLY A 46 4.99 8.25 4.59
C GLY A 46 5.73 9.50 4.11
N GLN A 47 6.48 10.15 5.00
CA GLN A 47 7.32 11.30 4.64
C GLN A 47 8.51 10.90 3.75
N ALA A 48 9.00 9.68 3.96
CA ALA A 48 10.08 9.01 3.22
C ALA A 48 9.93 7.49 3.38
N VAL A 49 10.68 6.70 2.60
CA VAL A 49 10.59 5.22 2.61
C VAL A 49 10.93 4.59 3.97
N GLU A 50 11.81 5.22 4.75
CA GLU A 50 12.19 4.71 6.09
C GLU A 50 11.57 5.50 7.25
N ALA A 51 10.66 6.44 6.95
CA ALA A 51 10.02 7.26 7.97
C ALA A 51 9.13 6.43 8.91
N LEU A 52 9.00 6.87 10.15
CA LEU A 52 8.22 6.15 11.17
C LEU A 52 6.72 6.24 10.95
N ASP A 53 6.24 7.17 10.12
CA ASP A 53 4.85 7.28 9.71
C ASP A 53 4.48 6.38 8.52
N TYR A 54 5.42 5.54 8.06
CA TYR A 54 5.24 4.68 6.89
C TYR A 54 4.26 3.52 7.15
N HIS A 55 3.14 3.51 6.43
CA HIS A 55 2.10 2.47 6.54
C HIS A 55 1.33 2.27 5.24
N THR A 56 0.75 1.08 5.06
CA THR A 56 -0.09 0.77 3.89
C THR A 56 -1.50 1.33 4.08
N VAL A 57 -2.01 2.01 3.06
CA VAL A 57 -3.38 2.53 2.96
C VAL A 57 -4.15 1.87 1.82
N VAL A 58 -5.47 2.04 1.83
CA VAL A 58 -6.39 1.53 0.80
C VAL A 58 -7.10 2.68 0.11
N ALA A 59 -7.19 2.63 -1.21
CA ALA A 59 -8.09 3.45 -2.02
C ALA A 59 -8.99 2.56 -2.88
N ARG A 60 -10.21 3.02 -3.16
CA ARG A 60 -11.21 2.27 -3.94
C ARG A 60 -11.74 3.12 -5.08
N SER A 61 -11.93 2.50 -6.23
CA SER A 61 -12.64 3.05 -7.39
C SER A 61 -13.88 2.20 -7.65
N LEU A 62 -14.97 2.85 -8.06
CA LEU A 62 -16.25 2.23 -8.42
C LEU A 62 -16.62 2.52 -9.89
N ASP A 63 -15.70 3.11 -10.66
CA ASP A 63 -15.92 3.60 -12.02
C ASP A 63 -14.80 3.19 -12.98
N GLY A 64 -14.21 2.00 -12.76
CA GLY A 64 -13.19 1.42 -13.63
C GLY A 64 -11.82 2.09 -13.49
N GLY A 65 -11.56 2.74 -12.35
CA GLY A 65 -10.29 3.41 -12.05
C GLY A 65 -10.22 4.87 -12.49
N ARG A 66 -11.33 5.50 -12.91
CA ARG A 66 -11.36 6.92 -13.30
C ARG A 66 -11.25 7.83 -12.09
N THR A 67 -11.98 7.52 -11.01
CA THR A 67 -11.94 8.23 -9.74
C THR A 67 -11.64 7.29 -8.58
N TRP A 68 -10.98 7.82 -7.55
CA TRP A 68 -10.50 7.05 -6.40
C TRP A 68 -10.85 7.75 -5.10
N THR A 69 -11.30 6.97 -4.11
CA THR A 69 -11.54 7.43 -2.75
C THR A 69 -10.57 6.76 -1.80
N LEU A 70 -9.73 7.54 -1.11
CA LEU A 70 -8.89 7.04 -0.02
C LEU A 70 -9.78 6.60 1.15
N LYS A 71 -9.65 5.35 1.57
CA LYS A 71 -10.40 4.76 2.70
C LYS A 71 -9.65 4.84 4.03
N GLY A 72 -8.32 5.05 3.98
CA GLY A 72 -7.47 5.17 5.15
C GLY A 72 -6.48 3.99 5.28
N PRO A 73 -5.92 3.76 6.48
CA PRO A 73 -5.00 2.65 6.73
C PRO A 73 -5.63 1.30 6.41
N LEU A 74 -4.84 0.38 5.84
CA LEU A 74 -5.27 -1.00 5.62
C LEU A 74 -5.47 -1.71 6.96
N LEU A 75 -4.59 -1.44 7.92
CA LEU A 75 -4.68 -1.97 9.28
C LEU A 75 -5.10 -0.85 10.23
N THR A 76 -6.19 -1.05 10.95
CA THR A 76 -6.71 -0.10 11.94
C THR A 76 -5.88 -0.07 13.22
N SER A 77 -5.10 -1.12 13.47
CA SER A 77 -4.13 -1.20 14.55
C SER A 77 -2.87 -1.93 14.09
N SER A 78 -1.73 -1.50 14.62
CA SER A 78 -0.43 -2.11 14.37
C SER A 78 0.28 -2.29 15.71
N PRO A 79 1.16 -3.29 15.85
CA PRO A 79 2.02 -3.38 17.02
C PRO A 79 2.79 -2.07 17.25
N PRO A 80 3.03 -1.65 18.50
CA PRO A 80 3.80 -0.45 18.79
C PRO A 80 5.19 -0.47 18.14
N SER A 81 5.69 0.70 17.75
CA SER A 81 7.03 0.85 17.17
C SER A 81 7.26 -0.03 15.93
N THR A 82 6.26 -0.16 15.07
CA THR A 82 6.40 -0.88 13.80
C THR A 82 5.98 -0.02 12.62
N THR A 83 6.66 -0.22 11.50
CA THR A 83 6.19 0.20 10.17
C THR A 83 5.91 -1.04 9.34
N HIS A 84 5.09 -0.90 8.31
CA HIS A 84 4.74 -2.03 7.45
C HIS A 84 4.55 -1.61 6.01
N THR A 85 4.73 -2.60 5.15
CA THR A 85 4.31 -2.57 3.76
C THR A 85 3.56 -3.87 3.47
N ILE A 86 2.45 -3.78 2.74
CA ILE A 86 1.57 -4.92 2.47
C ILE A 86 1.24 -4.95 0.99
N ARG A 87 1.55 -6.08 0.34
CA ARG A 87 1.20 -6.33 -1.07
C ARG A 87 -0.05 -7.19 -1.13
N VAL A 88 -1.03 -6.73 -1.91
CA VAL A 88 -2.34 -7.36 -2.00
C VAL A 88 -2.53 -8.00 -3.36
N SER A 89 -3.13 -9.19 -3.37
CA SER A 89 -3.55 -9.92 -4.56
C SER A 89 -4.95 -10.52 -4.34
N ARG A 90 -5.61 -10.88 -5.45
CA ARG A 90 -6.87 -11.63 -5.45
C ARG A 90 -6.63 -13.05 -5.94
N LEU A 91 -7.09 -14.01 -5.15
CA LEU A 91 -7.04 -15.42 -5.49
C LEU A 91 -8.18 -15.80 -6.45
N ALA A 92 -8.06 -16.96 -7.08
CA ALA A 92 -9.05 -17.45 -8.07
C ALA A 92 -10.46 -17.64 -7.48
N ASP A 93 -10.56 -17.91 -6.18
CA ASP A 93 -11.83 -18.04 -5.46
C ASP A 93 -12.45 -16.69 -5.06
N GLY A 94 -11.80 -15.57 -5.40
CA GLY A 94 -12.24 -14.22 -5.07
C GLY A 94 -11.67 -13.67 -3.76
N THR A 95 -11.02 -14.49 -2.92
CA THR A 95 -10.40 -14.07 -1.67
C THR A 95 -9.31 -13.03 -1.93
N LEU A 96 -9.28 -11.96 -1.12
CA LEU A 96 -8.16 -11.03 -1.10
C LEU A 96 -7.13 -11.49 -0.08
N ILE A 97 -5.86 -11.51 -0.47
CA ILE A 97 -4.74 -11.81 0.41
C ILE A 97 -3.76 -10.64 0.41
N GLY A 98 -3.37 -10.20 1.60
CA GLY A 98 -2.29 -9.25 1.81
C GLY A 98 -1.12 -9.94 2.50
N PHE A 99 0.08 -9.84 1.93
CA PHE A 99 1.31 -10.29 2.57
C PHE A 99 2.15 -9.08 2.98
N GLY A 100 2.52 -9.04 4.24
CA GLY A 100 3.25 -7.91 4.81
C GLY A 100 4.27 -8.32 5.85
N GLY A 101 5.00 -7.32 6.33
CA GLY A 101 6.00 -7.46 7.38
C GLY A 101 5.93 -6.31 8.37
N TRP A 102 5.93 -6.63 9.65
CA TRP A 102 6.16 -5.68 10.74
C TRP A 102 7.65 -5.46 10.87
N HIS A 103 8.12 -4.30 10.44
CA HIS A 103 9.51 -3.89 10.64
C HIS A 103 9.61 -3.27 12.03
N HIS A 104 10.40 -3.87 12.92
CA HIS A 104 10.51 -3.45 14.31
C HIS A 104 11.43 -2.21 14.42
N ARG A 105 10.83 -1.05 14.66
CA ARG A 105 11.47 0.28 14.70
C ARG A 105 11.63 0.78 16.14
N HIS A 106 12.33 0.01 16.97
CA HIS A 106 12.55 0.35 18.37
C HIS A 106 13.44 1.57 18.57
N ASP A 107 14.44 1.75 17.70
CA ASP A 107 15.26 2.96 17.64
C ASP A 107 14.69 3.88 16.54
N PRO A 108 14.11 5.04 16.90
CA PRO A 108 13.54 5.97 15.93
C PRO A 108 14.59 6.65 15.04
N GLU A 109 15.86 6.68 15.46
CA GLU A 109 16.96 7.27 14.70
C GLU A 109 17.61 6.26 13.75
N ALA A 110 17.31 4.97 13.91
CA ALA A 110 17.77 3.92 13.01
C ALA A 110 16.94 3.88 11.73
N GLY A 111 17.62 3.63 10.61
CA GLY A 111 17.00 3.36 9.32
C GLY A 111 16.29 1.99 9.26
N LEU A 112 15.67 1.71 8.12
CA LEU A 112 15.06 0.40 7.84
C LEU A 112 16.12 -0.66 7.51
N VAL A 113 17.16 -0.24 6.80
CA VAL A 113 18.30 -1.07 6.38
C VAL A 113 19.53 -0.72 7.22
N ASN A 114 20.17 -1.73 7.77
CA ASN A 114 21.50 -1.61 8.36
C ASN A 114 22.51 -1.33 7.24
N ARG A 115 23.16 -0.17 7.28
CA ARG A 115 24.07 0.30 6.22
C ARG A 115 25.39 -0.50 6.13
N GLU A 116 25.80 -1.16 7.22
CA GLU A 116 27.03 -1.94 7.25
C GLU A 116 26.81 -3.35 6.67
N THR A 117 25.66 -3.97 6.98
CA THR A 117 25.38 -5.36 6.61
C THR A 117 24.43 -5.50 5.42
N GLY A 118 23.71 -4.43 5.06
CA GLY A 118 22.63 -4.46 4.07
C GLY A 118 21.37 -5.20 4.53
N GLY A 119 21.36 -5.73 5.76
CA GLY A 119 20.21 -6.42 6.33
C GLY A 119 19.11 -5.45 6.77
N PHE A 120 17.89 -5.93 6.91
CA PHE A 120 16.78 -5.16 7.47
C PHE A 120 16.80 -5.21 9.01
N VAL A 121 16.12 -4.26 9.65
CA VAL A 121 15.65 -4.42 11.04
C VAL A 121 14.89 -5.75 11.21
N PRO A 122 14.73 -6.29 12.43
CA PRO A 122 13.92 -7.49 12.63
C PRO A 122 12.54 -7.35 11.99
N VAL A 123 12.07 -8.40 11.30
CA VAL A 123 10.78 -8.42 10.61
C VAL A 123 9.93 -9.59 11.05
N THR A 124 8.69 -9.34 11.46
CA THR A 124 7.67 -10.37 11.62
C THR A 124 6.77 -10.39 10.39
N LEU A 125 6.83 -11.46 9.61
CA LEU A 125 5.98 -11.65 8.44
C LEU A 125 4.55 -12.01 8.86
N PHE A 126 3.56 -11.52 8.13
CA PHE A 126 2.15 -11.82 8.38
C PHE A 126 1.33 -11.86 7.10
N LEU A 127 0.15 -12.49 7.21
CA LEU A 127 -0.87 -12.50 6.19
C LEU A 127 -2.15 -11.87 6.74
N VAL A 128 -2.81 -11.07 5.90
CA VAL A 128 -4.19 -10.63 6.09
C VAL A 128 -5.04 -11.20 4.97
N ARG A 129 -6.31 -11.49 5.27
CA ARG A 129 -7.26 -12.04 4.33
C ARG A 129 -8.59 -11.31 4.45
N SER A 130 -9.25 -11.11 3.32
CA SER A 130 -10.64 -10.68 3.27
C SER A 130 -11.43 -11.59 2.33
N PHE A 131 -12.66 -11.88 2.74
CA PHE A 131 -13.60 -12.74 2.02
C PHE A 131 -14.80 -11.96 1.48
N ASP A 132 -14.77 -10.62 1.61
CA ASP A 132 -15.85 -9.70 1.26
C ASP A 132 -15.38 -8.54 0.34
N GLY A 133 -14.20 -8.67 -0.26
CA GLY A 133 -13.66 -7.63 -1.15
C GLY A 133 -13.11 -6.41 -0.40
N GLY A 134 -12.64 -6.61 0.84
CA GLY A 134 -11.90 -5.66 1.65
C GLY A 134 -12.77 -4.67 2.41
N HIS A 135 -13.92 -5.12 2.93
CA HIS A 135 -14.81 -4.33 3.80
C HIS A 135 -14.62 -4.68 5.29
#